data_AF-A0A5C6XY04-F1
#
_entry.id   AF-A0A5C6XY04-F1
#
_cell.length_a   1.000
_cell.length_b   1.000
_cell.length_c   1.000
_cell.angle_alpha   90.00
_cell.angle_beta   90.00
_cell.angle_gamma   90.00
#
_symmetry.space_group_name_H-M   'P 1'
#
loop_
_entity.id
_entity.type
_entity.pdbx_description
1 polymer ?
#
loop_
_entity_poly.entity_id
_entity_poly.type
_entity_poly.pdbx_seq_one_letter_code
_entity_poly.pdbx_strand_id
1 'polypeptide(L)'
;MINKIKKLIRENRAFQKTQIKHLKELQWGQIYHDSIRGQEGVKDLSLNIGRWAGNYAFFYILNRVLKDNKPLNILELGLGESSKFISTYLDSYLTKSNHLIIEQDKYWASAFKTQFLLSKRSKINICPIIEKNIHEFPVKFYENLESKIEKKYDLYVVDGPHGSPRFSRYDIVSIAKEISLGHEFIIIFDDYQRQGEKDTFYELQSVFKQKGIIIHHETFFGFKDVKIITTEKYKYCCSI
;
A
#
# COMPACT_ATOMS: atom_id res chain seq x y z
N MET A 1 -4.65 -8.06 -45.63
CA MET A 1 -4.53 -6.61 -45.33
C MET A 1 -5.27 -6.20 -44.05
N ILE A 2 -6.56 -6.51 -43.91
CA ILE A 2 -7.40 -6.14 -42.74
C ILE A 2 -6.81 -6.61 -41.39
N ASN A 3 -6.31 -7.84 -41.30
CA ASN A 3 -5.73 -8.36 -40.05
C ASN A 3 -4.45 -7.61 -39.62
N LYS A 4 -3.63 -7.18 -40.59
CA LYS A 4 -2.43 -6.37 -40.33
C LYS A 4 -2.79 -4.99 -39.78
N ILE A 5 -3.83 -4.37 -40.35
CA ILE A 5 -4.36 -3.08 -39.88
C ILE A 5 -4.95 -3.22 -38.46
N LYS A 6 -5.75 -4.27 -38.19
CA LYS A 6 -6.30 -4.54 -36.85
C LYS A 6 -5.19 -4.72 -35.80
N LYS A 7 -4.13 -5.47 -36.14
CA LYS A 7 -2.97 -5.67 -35.27
C LYS A 7 -2.28 -4.33 -34.97
N LEU A 8 -1.99 -3.54 -36.01
CA LEU A 8 -1.37 -2.22 -35.87
C LEU A 8 -2.20 -1.27 -34.99
N ILE A 9 -3.52 -1.24 -35.18
CA ILE A 9 -4.42 -0.42 -34.34
C ILE A 9 -4.35 -0.87 -32.87
N ARG A 10 -4.33 -2.19 -32.61
CA ARG A 10 -4.24 -2.72 -31.25
C ARG A 10 -2.90 -2.36 -30.60
N GLU A 11 -1.81 -2.50 -31.31
CA GLU A 11 -0.46 -2.13 -30.85
C GLU A 11 -0.37 -0.63 -30.57
N ASN A 12 -0.86 0.21 -31.48
CA ASN A 12 -0.86 1.66 -31.29
C ASN A 12 -1.72 2.09 -30.09
N ARG A 13 -2.90 1.48 -29.90
CA ARG A 13 -3.73 1.73 -28.71
C ARG A 13 -3.04 1.31 -27.42
N ALA A 14 -2.34 0.17 -27.42
CA ALA A 14 -1.58 -0.27 -26.25
C ALA A 14 -0.42 0.69 -25.95
N PHE A 15 0.31 1.13 -26.98
CA PHE A 15 1.37 2.12 -26.85
C PHE A 15 0.84 3.44 -26.26
N GLN A 16 -0.25 3.98 -26.81
CA GLN A 16 -0.89 5.20 -26.31
C GLN A 16 -1.33 5.07 -24.85
N LYS A 17 -1.92 3.93 -24.46
CA LYS A 17 -2.27 3.66 -23.05
C LYS A 17 -1.06 3.69 -22.13
N THR A 18 0.06 3.13 -22.56
CA THR A 18 1.32 3.17 -21.81
C THR A 18 1.87 4.59 -21.70
N GLN A 19 1.82 5.39 -22.79
CA GLN A 19 2.23 6.79 -22.74
C GLN A 19 1.38 7.61 -21.76
N ILE A 20 0.05 7.41 -21.75
CA ILE A 20 -0.84 8.06 -20.77
C ILE A 20 -0.45 7.71 -19.34
N LYS A 21 -0.08 6.45 -19.06
CA LYS A 21 0.39 6.04 -17.73
C LYS A 21 1.68 6.74 -17.31
N HIS A 22 2.64 6.88 -18.23
CA HIS A 22 3.87 7.64 -17.96
C HIS A 22 3.58 9.13 -17.72
N LEU A 23 2.68 9.74 -18.49
CA LEU A 23 2.26 11.13 -18.27
C LEU A 23 1.59 11.32 -16.91
N LYS A 24 0.74 10.38 -16.50
CA LYS A 24 0.14 10.39 -15.16
C LYS A 24 1.18 10.28 -14.06
N GLU A 25 2.23 9.48 -14.24
CA GLU A 25 3.31 9.38 -13.26
C GLU A 25 4.07 10.71 -13.10
N LEU A 26 4.29 11.44 -14.20
CA LEU A 26 4.88 12.79 -14.16
C LEU A 26 3.95 13.78 -13.44
N GLN A 27 2.65 13.75 -13.74
CA GLN A 27 1.65 14.58 -13.07
C GLN A 27 1.62 14.28 -11.55
N TRP A 28 1.62 13.00 -11.17
CA TRP A 28 1.67 12.61 -9.76
C TRP A 28 2.99 13.04 -9.10
N GLY A 29 4.11 13.00 -9.81
CA GLY A 29 5.38 13.54 -9.33
C GLY A 29 5.27 15.02 -8.96
N GLN A 30 4.66 15.84 -9.84
CA GLN A 30 4.43 17.25 -9.55
C GLN A 30 3.51 17.44 -8.34
N ILE A 31 2.38 16.73 -8.30
CA ILE A 31 1.42 16.81 -7.18
C ILE A 31 2.09 16.41 -5.86
N TYR A 32 2.85 15.31 -5.85
CA TYR A 32 3.57 14.84 -4.68
C TYR A 32 4.58 15.89 -4.20
N HIS A 33 5.46 16.36 -5.08
CA HIS A 33 6.49 17.34 -4.72
C HIS A 33 5.91 18.65 -4.20
N ASP A 34 4.80 19.12 -4.77
CA ASP A 34 4.10 20.30 -4.23
C ASP A 34 3.44 20.00 -2.88
N SER A 35 2.89 18.80 -2.69
CA SER A 35 2.23 18.42 -1.44
C SER A 35 3.18 18.32 -0.24
N ILE A 36 4.46 18.04 -0.46
CA ILE A 36 5.50 17.98 0.58
C ILE A 36 6.27 19.29 0.76
N ARG A 37 5.99 20.30 -0.07
CA ARG A 37 6.65 21.61 0.04
C ARG A 37 6.39 22.24 1.42
N GLY A 38 7.45 22.73 2.06
CA GLY A 38 7.39 23.30 3.42
C GLY A 38 7.30 22.27 4.55
N GLN A 39 7.31 20.96 4.23
CA GLN A 39 7.37 19.91 5.23
C GLN A 39 8.83 19.53 5.52
N GLU A 40 9.49 20.32 6.36
CA GLU A 40 10.93 20.22 6.71
C GLU A 40 11.43 18.79 7.00
N GLY A 41 10.62 17.96 7.66
CA GLY A 41 10.99 16.59 8.02
C GLY A 41 11.10 15.66 6.82
N VAL A 42 10.35 15.88 5.73
CA VAL A 42 10.32 14.98 4.57
C VAL A 42 10.77 15.61 3.27
N LYS A 43 10.91 16.95 3.20
CA LYS A 43 11.28 17.66 1.97
C LYS A 43 12.64 17.22 1.42
N ASP A 44 13.59 16.89 2.30
CA ASP A 44 14.96 16.48 1.96
C ASP A 44 15.16 14.96 2.08
N LEU A 45 14.08 14.21 2.33
CA LEU A 45 14.15 12.75 2.39
C LEU A 45 14.34 12.20 0.97
N SER A 46 15.50 11.59 0.75
CA SER A 46 15.79 10.90 -0.51
C SER A 46 14.97 9.61 -0.60
N LEU A 47 14.11 9.53 -1.61
CA LEU A 47 13.27 8.36 -1.91
C LEU A 47 13.53 7.86 -3.33
N ASN A 48 13.62 6.54 -3.47
CA ASN A 48 13.70 5.87 -4.77
C ASN A 48 12.32 5.45 -5.26
N ILE A 49 11.54 6.41 -5.77
CA ILE A 49 10.14 6.18 -6.18
C ILE A 49 10.04 5.38 -7.48
N GLY A 50 9.10 4.43 -7.52
CA GLY A 50 8.81 3.58 -8.68
C GLY A 50 9.55 2.24 -8.71
N ARG A 51 9.46 1.55 -9.86
CA ARG A 51 9.94 0.16 -10.04
C ARG A 51 9.33 -0.79 -8.98
N TRP A 52 10.16 -1.30 -8.08
CA TRP A 52 9.76 -2.21 -7.00
C TRP A 52 9.12 -1.47 -5.82
N ALA A 53 9.34 -0.16 -5.69
CA ALA A 53 8.68 0.67 -4.69
C ALA A 53 7.32 1.20 -5.17
N GLY A 54 6.57 1.80 -4.25
CA GLY A 54 5.38 2.59 -4.55
C GLY A 54 5.68 3.72 -5.55
N ASN A 55 4.66 4.10 -6.30
CA ASN A 55 4.75 5.18 -7.30
C ASN A 55 4.36 6.54 -6.69
N TYR A 56 4.44 7.63 -7.45
CA TYR A 56 4.15 8.96 -6.89
C TYR A 56 2.72 9.11 -6.37
N ALA A 57 1.74 8.43 -6.99
CA ALA A 57 0.36 8.39 -6.48
C ALA A 57 0.31 7.78 -5.07
N PHE A 58 0.99 6.66 -4.86
CA PHE A 58 1.11 6.01 -3.56
C PHE A 58 1.70 6.95 -2.50
N PHE A 59 2.84 7.59 -2.80
CA PHE A 59 3.49 8.49 -1.85
C PHE A 59 2.70 9.77 -1.58
N TYR A 60 1.97 10.29 -2.57
CA TYR A 60 1.03 11.39 -2.35
C TYR A 60 -0.08 11.00 -1.37
N ILE A 61 -0.72 9.85 -1.58
CA ILE A 61 -1.78 9.35 -0.69
C ILE A 61 -1.23 9.11 0.71
N LEU A 62 -0.08 8.44 0.83
CA LEU A 62 0.57 8.19 2.11
C LEU A 62 0.90 9.50 2.85
N ASN A 63 1.45 10.49 2.17
CA ASN A 63 1.70 11.83 2.71
C ASN A 63 0.42 12.47 3.26
N ARG A 64 -0.66 12.48 2.47
CA ARG A 64 -1.94 13.08 2.87
C ARG A 64 -2.58 12.34 4.02
N VAL A 65 -2.51 11.01 4.03
CA VAL A 65 -3.03 10.18 5.13
C VAL A 65 -2.28 10.43 6.43
N LEU A 66 -0.94 10.44 6.41
CA LEU A 66 -0.12 10.67 7.60
C LEU A 66 -0.29 12.09 8.15
N LYS A 67 -0.31 13.09 7.26
CA LYS A 67 -0.44 14.52 7.62
C LYS A 67 -1.81 14.85 8.21
N ASP A 68 -2.88 14.43 7.56
CA ASP A 68 -4.24 14.88 7.89
C ASP A 68 -4.87 14.02 8.98
N ASN A 69 -4.62 12.70 8.97
CA ASN A 69 -5.30 11.77 9.88
C ASN A 69 -4.44 11.35 11.08
N LYS A 70 -3.11 11.52 11.00
CA LYS A 70 -2.17 11.29 12.10
C LYS A 70 -2.41 9.94 12.83
N PRO A 71 -2.39 8.80 12.12
CA PRO A 71 -2.68 7.49 12.71
C PRO A 71 -1.73 7.18 13.87
N LEU A 72 -2.23 6.57 14.96
CA LEU A 72 -1.43 6.24 16.14
C LEU A 72 -0.71 4.90 16.00
N ASN A 73 -1.33 3.93 15.34
CA ASN A 73 -0.71 2.63 15.08
C ASN A 73 -0.77 2.33 13.59
N ILE A 74 0.39 2.13 12.97
CA ILE A 74 0.55 1.85 11.55
C ILE A 74 1.07 0.42 11.38
N LEU A 75 0.37 -0.38 10.57
CA LEU A 75 0.84 -1.68 10.10
C LEU A 75 1.23 -1.57 8.64
N GLU A 76 2.48 -1.89 8.34
CA GLU A 76 3.01 -1.95 6.99
C GLU A 76 3.36 -3.40 6.64
N LEU A 77 2.80 -3.89 5.53
CA LEU A 77 3.14 -5.17 4.94
C LEU A 77 4.10 -4.88 3.78
N GLY A 78 5.38 -5.25 3.96
CA GLY A 78 6.49 -4.96 3.04
C GLY A 78 7.43 -3.88 3.57
N LEU A 79 8.75 -4.09 3.46
CA LEU A 79 9.77 -3.13 3.86
C LEU A 79 10.35 -2.38 2.64
N GLY A 80 10.40 -1.05 2.69
CA GLY A 80 10.99 -0.28 1.61
C GLY A 80 10.98 1.24 1.80
N GLU A 81 10.83 1.96 0.67
CA GLU A 81 10.84 3.44 0.65
C GLU A 81 9.66 4.04 1.43
N SER A 82 8.51 3.37 1.44
CA SER A 82 7.36 3.71 2.30
C SER A 82 7.72 3.64 3.79
N SER A 83 8.51 2.66 4.20
CA SER A 83 9.00 2.53 5.57
C SER A 83 9.92 3.69 5.97
N LYS A 84 10.80 4.16 5.05
CA LYS A 84 11.63 5.36 5.28
C LYS A 84 10.74 6.59 5.48
N PHE A 85 9.72 6.73 4.63
CA PHE A 85 8.80 7.86 4.65
C PHE A 85 7.99 7.90 5.96
N ILE A 86 7.35 6.79 6.33
CA ILE A 86 6.60 6.66 7.59
C ILE A 86 7.51 6.92 8.79
N SER A 87 8.69 6.29 8.81
CA SER A 87 9.68 6.47 9.88
C SER A 87 10.07 7.94 10.08
N THR A 88 10.32 8.66 8.98
CA THR A 88 10.69 10.08 9.01
C THR A 88 9.52 10.94 9.52
N TYR A 89 8.30 10.61 9.11
CA TYR A 89 7.07 11.23 9.63
C TYR A 89 6.90 11.02 11.13
N LEU A 90 7.19 9.82 11.62
CA LEU A 90 7.16 9.49 13.04
C LEU A 90 8.08 10.39 13.85
N ASP A 91 9.32 10.59 13.39
CA ASP A 91 10.31 11.40 14.11
C ASP A 91 10.05 12.91 14.00
N SER A 92 9.49 13.36 12.88
CA SER A 92 9.28 14.79 12.63
C SER A 92 7.94 15.32 13.14
N TYR A 93 6.88 14.51 13.01
CA TYR A 93 5.50 15.00 13.13
C TYR A 93 4.60 14.13 14.01
N LEU A 94 4.80 12.82 13.99
CA LEU A 94 3.92 11.83 14.63
C LEU A 94 4.61 11.16 15.82
N THR A 95 5.02 11.96 16.80
CA THR A 95 5.84 11.51 17.94
C THR A 95 5.16 10.52 18.88
N LYS A 96 3.83 10.38 18.79
CA LYS A 96 3.02 9.42 19.56
C LYS A 96 2.67 8.16 18.77
N SER A 97 3.03 8.09 17.50
CA SER A 97 2.66 6.99 16.63
C SER A 97 3.68 5.86 16.65
N ASN A 98 3.19 4.63 16.49
CA ASN A 98 3.98 3.41 16.41
C ASN A 98 3.83 2.78 15.03
N HIS A 99 4.87 2.09 14.60
CA HIS A 99 4.94 1.49 13.27
C HIS A 99 5.45 0.04 13.37
N LEU A 100 4.63 -0.90 12.92
CA LEU A 100 5.02 -2.30 12.73
C LEU A 100 5.17 -2.59 11.25
N ILE A 101 6.34 -3.07 10.85
CA ILE A 101 6.67 -3.50 9.50
C ILE A 101 6.78 -5.02 9.50
N ILE A 102 6.05 -5.67 8.59
CA ILE A 102 6.16 -7.11 8.34
C ILE A 102 6.97 -7.30 7.06
N GLU A 103 8.10 -8.00 7.17
CA GLU A 103 8.99 -8.27 6.05
C GLU A 103 9.27 -9.77 5.93
N GLN A 104 9.41 -10.26 4.71
CA GLN A 104 9.60 -11.68 4.40
C GLN A 104 11.08 -12.07 4.32
N ASP A 105 11.95 -11.16 3.89
CA ASP A 105 13.36 -11.43 3.63
C ASP A 105 14.25 -10.76 4.69
N LYS A 106 14.90 -11.61 5.51
CA LYS A 106 15.85 -11.16 6.53
C LYS A 106 17.08 -10.45 5.96
N TYR A 107 17.54 -10.84 4.76
CA TYR A 107 18.69 -10.24 4.10
C TYR A 107 18.33 -8.86 3.56
N TRP A 108 17.14 -8.74 2.93
CA TRP A 108 16.60 -7.44 2.54
C TRP A 108 16.46 -6.50 3.75
N ALA A 109 15.89 -6.99 4.85
CA ALA A 109 15.77 -6.21 6.07
C ALA A 109 17.12 -5.78 6.66
N SER A 110 18.14 -6.64 6.57
CA SER A 110 19.49 -6.31 7.00
C SER A 110 20.13 -5.25 6.10
N ALA A 111 20.01 -5.40 4.77
CA ALA A 111 20.51 -4.44 3.80
C ALA A 111 19.80 -3.08 3.87
N PHE A 112 18.51 -3.06 4.17
CA PHE A 112 17.76 -1.83 4.41
C PHE A 112 18.29 -1.08 5.64
N LYS A 113 18.50 -1.80 6.75
CA LYS A 113 18.99 -1.22 8.01
C LYS A 113 20.40 -0.63 7.92
N THR A 114 21.24 -1.08 6.98
CA THR A 114 22.56 -0.47 6.77
C THR A 114 22.47 0.85 6.01
N GLN A 115 21.39 1.09 5.28
CA GLN A 115 21.18 2.28 4.45
C GLN A 115 20.32 3.34 5.12
N PHE A 116 19.44 2.94 6.05
CA PHE A 116 18.52 3.86 6.69
C PHE A 116 18.26 3.48 8.16
N LEU A 117 18.39 4.47 9.04
CA LEU A 117 18.04 4.33 10.45
C LEU A 117 16.55 4.60 10.63
N LEU A 118 15.79 3.54 10.93
CA LEU A 118 14.39 3.68 11.31
C LEU A 118 14.25 4.39 12.66
N SER A 119 13.13 5.09 12.82
CA SER A 119 12.64 5.65 14.08
C SER A 119 12.64 4.56 15.14
N LYS A 120 12.95 4.93 16.39
CA LYS A 120 12.87 4.02 17.54
C LYS A 120 11.46 3.45 17.77
N ARG A 121 10.44 4.05 17.15
CA ARG A 121 9.03 3.62 17.19
C ARG A 121 8.62 2.73 16.00
N SER A 122 9.56 2.43 15.10
CA SER A 122 9.37 1.47 14.00
C SER A 122 10.02 0.13 14.35
N LYS A 123 9.27 -0.96 14.25
CA LYS A 123 9.74 -2.33 14.50
C LYS A 123 9.57 -3.15 13.23
N ILE A 124 10.61 -3.89 12.84
CA ILE A 124 10.53 -4.87 11.75
C ILE A 124 10.38 -6.26 12.38
N ASN A 125 9.34 -6.99 11.98
CA ASN A 125 9.19 -8.42 12.23
C ASN A 125 9.42 -9.19 10.94
N ILE A 126 10.28 -10.22 11.00
CA ILE A 126 10.52 -11.11 9.86
C ILE A 126 9.52 -12.26 9.90
N CYS A 127 8.73 -12.40 8.85
CA CYS A 127 7.76 -13.47 8.63
C CYS A 127 8.02 -14.09 7.24
N PRO A 128 8.69 -15.25 7.12
CA PRO A 128 8.94 -15.89 5.83
C PRO A 128 7.66 -16.11 5.01
N ILE A 129 7.79 -16.21 3.68
CA ILE A 129 6.65 -16.56 2.83
C ILE A 129 6.33 -18.04 2.97
N ILE A 130 5.04 -18.34 3.13
CA ILE A 130 4.45 -19.66 2.92
C ILE A 130 3.37 -19.57 1.83
N GLU A 131 3.04 -20.71 1.22
CA GLU A 131 1.93 -20.79 0.25
C GLU A 131 0.72 -21.48 0.87
N LYS A 132 -0.46 -20.89 0.64
CA LYS A 132 -1.77 -21.46 1.01
C LYS A 132 -2.70 -21.38 -0.19
N ASN A 133 -3.68 -22.28 -0.27
CA ASN A 133 -4.69 -22.23 -1.31
C ASN A 133 -5.86 -21.35 -0.89
N ILE A 134 -6.19 -20.35 -1.72
CA ILE A 134 -7.42 -19.56 -1.61
C ILE A 134 -8.24 -19.79 -2.87
N HIS A 135 -9.42 -20.39 -2.71
CA HIS A 135 -10.28 -20.79 -3.82
C HIS A 135 -9.53 -21.57 -4.91
N GLU A 136 -8.72 -22.55 -4.48
CA GLU A 136 -7.87 -23.41 -5.35
C GLU A 136 -6.67 -22.71 -6.01
N PHE A 137 -6.43 -21.43 -5.74
CA PHE A 137 -5.25 -20.72 -6.23
C PHE A 137 -4.13 -20.69 -5.17
N PRO A 138 -2.86 -20.95 -5.55
CA PRO A 138 -1.73 -20.79 -4.65
C PRO A 138 -1.46 -19.31 -4.39
N VAL A 139 -1.50 -18.92 -3.12
CA VAL A 139 -1.34 -17.56 -2.64
C VAL A 139 -0.22 -17.51 -1.62
N LYS A 140 0.63 -16.48 -1.73
CA LYS A 140 1.71 -16.23 -0.78
C LYS A 140 1.16 -15.50 0.44
N PHE A 141 1.57 -15.97 1.61
CA PHE A 141 1.23 -15.43 2.92
C PHE A 141 2.48 -15.18 3.75
N TYR A 142 2.38 -14.29 4.72
CA TYR A 142 3.35 -14.21 5.81
C TYR A 142 3.13 -15.35 6.81
N GLU A 143 4.18 -16.11 7.09
CA GLU A 143 4.15 -17.15 8.10
C GLU A 143 3.93 -16.56 9.51
N ASN A 144 3.00 -17.14 10.27
CA ASN A 144 2.70 -16.77 11.66
C ASN A 144 2.39 -15.27 11.87
N LEU A 145 1.81 -14.61 10.87
CA LEU A 145 1.49 -13.18 10.94
C LEU A 145 0.58 -12.82 12.12
N GLU A 146 -0.44 -13.62 12.41
CA GLU A 146 -1.40 -13.31 13.48
C GLU A 146 -0.70 -13.17 14.84
N SER A 147 0.34 -13.98 15.09
CA SER A 147 1.15 -13.92 16.32
C SER A 147 1.96 -12.62 16.47
N LYS A 148 2.11 -11.84 15.40
CA LYS A 148 2.90 -10.59 15.37
C LYS A 148 2.02 -9.34 15.50
N ILE A 149 0.71 -9.49 15.33
CA ILE A 149 -0.24 -8.38 15.40
C ILE A 149 -0.75 -8.27 16.84
N GLU A 150 -0.08 -7.42 17.63
CA GLU A 150 -0.36 -7.25 19.07
C GLU A 150 -1.40 -6.15 19.36
N LYS A 151 -1.72 -5.31 18.37
CA LYS A 151 -2.52 -4.09 18.54
C LYS A 151 -3.51 -3.92 17.40
N LYS A 152 -4.54 -3.09 17.63
CA LYS A 152 -5.37 -2.54 16.56
C LYS A 152 -4.60 -1.43 15.83
N TYR A 153 -4.76 -1.35 14.52
CA TYR A 153 -4.08 -0.37 13.68
C TYR A 153 -5.08 0.58 13.04
N ASP A 154 -4.67 1.85 12.92
CA ASP A 154 -5.48 2.91 12.31
C ASP A 154 -5.15 3.05 10.81
N LEU A 155 -3.93 2.67 10.43
CA LEU A 155 -3.46 2.67 9.05
C LEU A 155 -2.84 1.31 8.72
N TYR A 156 -3.28 0.73 7.61
CA TYR A 156 -2.72 -0.46 6.99
C TYR A 156 -2.12 -0.07 5.64
N VAL A 157 -0.84 -0.33 5.43
CA VAL A 157 -0.15 -0.13 4.15
C VAL A 157 0.18 -1.51 3.58
N VAL A 158 -0.42 -1.84 2.45
CA VAL A 158 -0.38 -3.21 1.88
C VAL A 158 0.41 -3.20 0.57
N ASP A 159 1.69 -3.55 0.66
CA ASP A 159 2.59 -3.74 -0.49
C ASP A 159 3.28 -5.13 -0.49
N GLY A 160 3.13 -5.90 0.57
CA GLY A 160 3.63 -7.26 0.72
C GLY A 160 2.55 -8.27 1.15
N PRO A 161 2.85 -9.59 1.14
CA PRO A 161 4.11 -10.18 0.64
C PRO A 161 4.20 -10.10 -0.90
N HIS A 162 5.21 -10.73 -1.49
CA HIS A 162 5.33 -10.87 -2.94
C HIS A 162 4.00 -11.23 -3.60
N GLY A 163 3.69 -10.56 -4.71
CA GLY A 163 2.39 -10.73 -5.37
C GLY A 163 2.12 -12.16 -5.87
N SER A 164 0.84 -12.51 -5.87
CA SER A 164 0.29 -13.74 -6.44
C SER A 164 -0.61 -13.43 -7.66
N PRO A 165 -0.75 -14.35 -8.64
CA PRO A 165 -1.60 -14.10 -9.81
C PRO A 165 -3.07 -13.85 -9.47
N ARG A 166 -3.57 -14.52 -8.43
CA ARG A 166 -4.93 -14.38 -7.87
C ARG A 166 -4.80 -14.13 -6.37
N PHE A 167 -5.76 -13.42 -5.78
CA PHE A 167 -5.85 -13.19 -4.33
C PHE A 167 -4.51 -12.73 -3.71
N SER A 168 -3.84 -11.79 -4.37
CA SER A 168 -2.54 -11.29 -3.95
C SER A 168 -2.64 -10.49 -2.66
N ARG A 169 -1.63 -10.62 -1.78
CA ARG A 169 -1.58 -9.94 -0.48
C ARG A 169 -2.79 -10.24 0.41
N TYR A 170 -3.26 -11.48 0.40
CA TYR A 170 -4.48 -11.90 1.10
C TYR A 170 -4.40 -11.81 2.63
N ASP A 171 -3.21 -11.67 3.21
CA ASP A 171 -3.03 -11.44 4.65
C ASP A 171 -3.91 -10.30 5.19
N ILE A 172 -4.15 -9.24 4.41
CA ILE A 172 -5.06 -8.15 4.81
C ILE A 172 -6.51 -8.62 5.00
N VAL A 173 -6.97 -9.64 4.27
CA VAL A 173 -8.30 -10.24 4.44
C VAL A 173 -8.36 -11.01 5.75
N SER A 174 -7.31 -11.76 6.10
CA SER A 174 -7.21 -12.42 7.41
C SER A 174 -7.26 -11.40 8.55
N ILE A 175 -6.54 -10.28 8.41
CA ILE A 175 -6.58 -9.18 9.37
C ILE A 175 -8.00 -8.57 9.45
N ALA A 176 -8.65 -8.33 8.32
CA ALA A 176 -9.99 -7.74 8.27
C ALA A 176 -11.05 -8.60 8.97
N LYS A 177 -10.89 -9.93 8.97
CA LYS A 177 -11.77 -10.85 9.72
C LYS A 177 -11.72 -10.60 11.22
N GLU A 178 -10.59 -10.13 11.76
CA GLU A 178 -10.39 -9.84 13.19
C GLU A 178 -10.76 -8.40 13.57
N ILE A 179 -10.99 -7.50 12.61
CA ILE A 179 -11.37 -6.11 12.90
C ILE A 179 -12.75 -6.07 13.58
N SER A 180 -12.86 -5.41 14.73
CA SER A 180 -14.14 -5.28 15.45
C SER A 180 -15.05 -4.23 14.79
N LEU A 181 -16.36 -4.42 14.87
CA LEU A 181 -17.34 -3.38 14.51
C LEU A 181 -17.06 -2.10 15.31
N GLY A 182 -17.14 -0.94 14.64
CA GLY A 182 -16.84 0.37 15.24
C GLY A 182 -15.35 0.73 15.32
N HIS A 183 -14.44 -0.16 14.89
CA HIS A 183 -13.03 0.20 14.69
C HIS A 183 -12.87 1.01 13.41
N GLU A 184 -12.28 2.20 13.50
CA GLU A 184 -12.07 3.10 12.36
C GLU A 184 -10.66 2.94 11.80
N PHE A 185 -10.54 2.81 10.48
CA PHE A 185 -9.25 2.54 9.83
C PHE A 185 -9.14 3.09 8.40
N ILE A 186 -7.90 3.12 7.91
CA ILE A 186 -7.52 3.39 6.52
C ILE A 186 -6.65 2.23 6.02
N ILE A 187 -6.93 1.72 4.82
CA ILE A 187 -6.09 0.76 4.09
C ILE A 187 -5.62 1.44 2.80
N ILE A 188 -4.30 1.51 2.60
CA ILE A 188 -3.66 1.86 1.33
C ILE A 188 -3.15 0.57 0.72
N PHE A 189 -3.60 0.25 -0.49
CA PHE A 189 -3.31 -1.03 -1.15
C PHE A 189 -2.63 -0.75 -2.50
N ASP A 190 -1.33 -1.06 -2.58
CA ASP A 190 -0.51 -0.81 -3.77
C ASP A 190 -0.74 -1.88 -4.86
N ASP A 191 -0.34 -1.57 -6.09
CA ASP A 191 -0.49 -2.42 -7.28
C ASP A 191 -1.93 -2.88 -7.61
N TYR A 192 -2.95 -2.11 -7.25
CA TYR A 192 -4.35 -2.47 -7.47
C TYR A 192 -4.72 -2.75 -8.94
N GLN A 193 -3.88 -2.36 -9.90
CA GLN A 193 -4.09 -2.66 -11.32
C GLN A 193 -4.08 -4.16 -11.63
N ARG A 194 -3.36 -5.00 -10.84
CA ARG A 194 -3.24 -6.43 -11.14
C ARG A 194 -4.45 -7.21 -10.65
N GLN A 195 -4.67 -8.38 -11.26
CA GLN A 195 -5.86 -9.18 -10.98
C GLN A 195 -5.89 -9.69 -9.53
N GLY A 196 -4.75 -10.14 -9.01
CA GLY A 196 -4.66 -10.67 -7.65
C GLY A 196 -5.11 -9.67 -6.58
N GLU A 197 -4.71 -8.41 -6.67
CA GLU A 197 -5.11 -7.34 -5.74
C GLU A 197 -6.61 -7.05 -5.84
N LYS A 198 -7.17 -7.08 -7.05
CA LYS A 198 -8.62 -6.90 -7.26
C LYS A 198 -9.42 -8.02 -6.61
N ASP A 199 -8.98 -9.27 -6.76
CA ASP A 199 -9.63 -10.41 -6.12
C ASP A 199 -9.64 -10.23 -4.59
N THR A 200 -8.49 -9.87 -4.01
CA THR A 200 -8.35 -9.61 -2.57
C THR A 200 -9.24 -8.45 -2.10
N PHE A 201 -9.37 -7.38 -2.89
CA PHE A 201 -10.28 -6.29 -2.58
C PHE A 201 -11.74 -6.73 -2.53
N TYR A 202 -12.22 -7.54 -3.48
CA TYR A 202 -13.59 -8.04 -3.45
C TYR A 202 -13.86 -8.95 -2.24
N GLU A 203 -12.87 -9.73 -1.82
CA GLU A 203 -12.91 -10.51 -0.59
C GLU A 203 -12.99 -9.61 0.65
N LEU A 204 -12.19 -8.53 0.71
CA LEU A 204 -12.29 -7.51 1.76
C LEU A 204 -13.70 -6.90 1.81
N GLN A 205 -14.28 -6.51 0.67
CA GLN A 205 -15.63 -5.95 0.63
C GLN A 205 -16.66 -6.93 1.18
N SER A 206 -16.54 -8.21 0.83
CA SER A 206 -17.42 -9.26 1.34
C SER A 206 -17.29 -9.41 2.86
N VAL A 207 -16.07 -9.47 3.39
CA VAL A 207 -15.80 -9.56 4.83
C VAL A 207 -16.38 -8.37 5.59
N PHE A 208 -16.13 -7.14 5.13
CA PHE A 208 -16.65 -5.94 5.81
C PHE A 208 -18.18 -5.87 5.74
N LYS A 209 -18.79 -6.23 4.61
CA LYS A 209 -20.24 -6.31 4.47
C LYS A 209 -20.86 -7.32 5.45
N GLN A 210 -20.28 -8.52 5.56
CA GLN A 210 -20.75 -9.54 6.50
C GLN A 210 -20.63 -9.09 7.96
N LYS A 211 -19.60 -8.29 8.27
CA LYS A 211 -19.38 -7.74 9.62
C LYS A 211 -20.19 -6.47 9.91
N GLY A 212 -20.95 -5.96 8.95
CA GLY A 212 -21.71 -4.71 9.08
C GLY A 212 -20.83 -3.45 9.14
N ILE A 213 -19.59 -3.52 8.68
CA ILE A 213 -18.67 -2.38 8.62
C ILE A 213 -18.88 -1.67 7.28
N ILE A 214 -19.34 -0.42 7.34
CA ILE A 214 -19.48 0.44 6.17
C ILE A 214 -18.09 0.93 5.77
N ILE A 215 -17.74 0.72 4.51
CA ILE A 215 -16.49 1.18 3.93
C ILE A 215 -16.72 2.09 2.72
N HIS A 216 -15.83 3.06 2.55
CA HIS A 216 -15.69 3.92 1.38
C HIS A 216 -14.36 3.59 0.71
N HIS A 217 -14.29 3.68 -0.61
CA HIS A 217 -13.06 3.37 -1.32
C HIS A 217 -12.93 4.14 -2.62
N GLU A 218 -11.71 4.46 -3.02
CA GLU A 218 -11.39 5.05 -4.31
C GLU A 218 -10.10 4.45 -4.88
N THR A 219 -9.96 4.47 -6.21
CA THR A 219 -8.77 4.08 -6.92
C THR A 219 -8.09 5.32 -7.51
N PHE A 220 -6.85 5.54 -7.12
CA PHE A 220 -5.99 6.56 -7.71
C PHE A 220 -5.19 5.97 -8.85
N PHE A 221 -5.46 6.45 -10.06
CA PHE A 221 -4.86 5.91 -11.27
C PHE A 221 -3.54 6.61 -11.60
N GLY A 222 -2.44 5.85 -11.59
CA GLY A 222 -1.10 6.31 -11.97
C GLY A 222 -0.45 5.36 -12.98
N PHE A 223 0.88 5.25 -12.96
CA PHE A 223 1.54 4.14 -13.65
C PHE A 223 1.15 2.80 -13.02
N LYS A 224 1.19 2.77 -11.68
CA LYS A 224 0.51 1.80 -10.82
C LYS A 224 -0.77 2.44 -10.28
N ASP A 225 -1.79 1.63 -10.08
CA ASP A 225 -3.05 2.07 -9.48
C ASP A 225 -2.99 1.76 -7.97
N VAL A 226 -3.43 2.71 -7.16
CA VAL A 226 -3.46 2.56 -5.69
C VAL A 226 -4.90 2.61 -5.23
N LYS A 227 -5.31 1.64 -4.41
CA LYS A 227 -6.65 1.60 -3.83
C LYS A 227 -6.60 2.11 -2.40
N ILE A 228 -7.47 3.05 -2.07
CA ILE A 228 -7.74 3.42 -0.67
C ILE A 228 -9.07 2.83 -0.23
N ILE A 229 -9.11 2.32 0.99
CA ILE A 229 -10.33 1.78 1.62
C ILE A 229 -10.39 2.36 3.02
N THR A 230 -11.53 2.90 3.42
CA THR A 230 -11.69 3.64 4.67
C THR A 230 -13.01 3.34 5.32
N THR A 231 -13.08 3.49 6.64
CA THR A 231 -14.34 3.59 7.37
C THR A 231 -14.90 5.02 7.32
N GLU A 232 -16.11 5.21 7.83
CA GLU A 232 -16.86 6.48 7.74
C GLU A 232 -16.06 7.70 8.21
N LYS A 233 -15.30 7.59 9.31
CA LYS A 233 -14.49 8.70 9.85
C LYS A 233 -13.49 9.25 8.83
N TYR A 234 -12.97 8.40 7.96
CA TYR A 234 -11.90 8.73 7.02
C TYR A 234 -12.37 8.79 5.56
N LYS A 235 -13.68 8.84 5.29
CA LYS A 235 -14.24 8.78 3.92
C LYS A 235 -13.68 9.82 2.97
N TYR A 236 -13.30 11.01 3.46
CA TYR A 236 -12.71 12.07 2.64
C TYR A 236 -11.31 11.73 2.11
N CYS A 237 -10.68 10.67 2.65
CA CYS A 237 -9.48 10.12 2.04
C CYS A 237 -9.75 9.51 0.64
N CYS A 238 -11.00 9.26 0.29
CA CYS A 238 -11.39 8.86 -1.07
C CYS A 238 -11.44 10.05 -2.06
N SER A 239 -11.18 11.27 -1.61
CA SER A 239 -11.24 12.50 -2.42
C SER A 239 -9.96 13.33 -2.35
N ILE A 240 -8.85 12.71 -1.93
CA ILE A 240 -7.52 13.34 -1.80
C ILE A 240 -6.99 13.77 -3.17
#